data_AF-A0A962AIY9-F1
#
_entry.id   AF-A0A962AIY9-F1
#
_cell.length_a   1.000
_cell.length_b   1.000
_cell.length_c   1.000
_cell.angle_alpha   90.00
_cell.angle_beta   90.00
_cell.angle_gamma   90.00
#
_symmetry.space_group_name_H-M   'P 1'
#
loop_
_entity.id
_entity.type
_entity.pdbx_description
1 polymer ?
#
loop_
_entity_poly.entity_id
_entity_poly.type
_entity_poly.pdbx_seq_one_letter_code
_entity_poly.pdbx_strand_id
1 'polypeptide(L)'
;ISFMNELSNVADAVGADIEQVRIGIGSDARIGYHFIYPGAGYGGSCFPKDVKALAAIARRAGVPAVLTEAVEDVNERQKHVLVDKILRHFKGRDLAGKTFALWGLAFKPATDDMREAPSRTIMESLWAKGANIRAYDPKAMEEAARIYGSRPELTLCDRALDALDGADGLIVVTEWKEFMAIDTDELKSRMRELAVFDGRNIYDPRRMKAQGIAYYGIGRAA
;
A
#
# COMPACT_ATOMS: atom_id res chain seq x y z
N ILE A 1 -2.67 -10.62 -9.43
CA ILE A 1 -2.59 -9.31 -8.73
C ILE A 1 -3.78 -8.40 -9.07
N SER A 2 -3.86 -7.75 -10.24
CA SER A 2 -4.96 -6.78 -10.52
C SER A 2 -6.36 -7.37 -10.33
N PHE A 3 -6.59 -8.61 -10.79
CA PHE A 3 -7.84 -9.33 -10.52
C PHE A 3 -8.20 -9.39 -9.01
N MET A 4 -7.24 -9.76 -8.16
CA MET A 4 -7.46 -9.83 -6.72
C MET A 4 -7.62 -8.46 -6.06
N ASN A 5 -6.98 -7.42 -6.61
CA ASN A 5 -7.17 -6.04 -6.18
C ASN A 5 -8.57 -5.52 -6.54
N GLU A 6 -9.09 -5.88 -7.72
CA GLU A 6 -10.47 -5.55 -8.08
C GLU A 6 -11.46 -6.25 -7.13
N LEU A 7 -11.28 -7.55 -6.91
CA LEU A 7 -12.09 -8.30 -5.96
C LEU A 7 -11.97 -7.78 -4.52
N SER A 8 -10.81 -7.27 -4.11
CA SER A 8 -10.65 -6.71 -2.75
C SER A 8 -11.49 -5.44 -2.58
N ASN A 9 -11.57 -4.59 -3.60
CA ASN A 9 -12.43 -3.41 -3.57
C ASN A 9 -13.92 -3.78 -3.51
N VAL A 10 -14.32 -4.84 -4.23
CA VAL A 10 -15.69 -5.40 -4.13
C VAL A 10 -15.93 -5.95 -2.72
N ALA A 11 -14.98 -6.71 -2.17
CA ALA A 11 -15.09 -7.28 -0.84
C ALA A 11 -15.28 -6.19 0.23
N ASP A 12 -14.51 -5.10 0.16
CA ASP A 12 -14.67 -3.93 1.03
C ASP A 12 -16.08 -3.31 0.92
N ALA A 13 -16.65 -3.22 -0.29
CA ALA A 13 -17.96 -2.60 -0.53
C ALA A 13 -19.14 -3.45 -0.02
N VAL A 14 -19.00 -4.78 -0.03
CA VAL A 14 -20.07 -5.71 0.37
C VAL A 14 -19.89 -6.28 1.78
N GLY A 15 -18.82 -5.90 2.49
CA GLY A 15 -18.52 -6.41 3.83
C GLY A 15 -17.97 -7.84 3.87
N ALA A 16 -17.30 -8.28 2.80
CA ALA A 16 -16.61 -9.57 2.75
C ALA A 16 -15.12 -9.43 3.12
N ASP A 17 -14.46 -10.56 3.39
CA ASP A 17 -13.01 -10.63 3.60
C ASP A 17 -12.33 -11.28 2.39
N ILE A 18 -11.52 -10.49 1.67
CA ILE A 18 -10.79 -10.94 0.49
C ILE A 18 -9.81 -12.08 0.79
N GLU A 19 -9.32 -12.20 2.02
CA GLU A 19 -8.45 -13.32 2.40
C GLU A 19 -9.22 -14.65 2.42
N GLN A 20 -10.50 -14.62 2.77
CA GLN A 20 -11.36 -15.82 2.68
C GLN A 20 -11.63 -16.18 1.21
N VAL A 21 -11.87 -15.18 0.36
CA VAL A 21 -12.02 -15.37 -1.09
C VAL A 21 -10.73 -15.96 -1.68
N ARG A 22 -9.57 -15.42 -1.30
CA ARG A 22 -8.25 -15.90 -1.73
C ARG A 22 -8.02 -17.36 -1.37
N ILE A 23 -8.36 -17.75 -0.13
CA ILE A 23 -8.26 -19.16 0.32
C ILE A 23 -9.19 -20.04 -0.52
N GLY A 24 -10.43 -19.60 -0.75
CA GLY A 24 -11.41 -20.32 -1.56
C GLY A 24 -10.91 -20.57 -2.98
N ILE A 25 -10.56 -19.52 -3.73
CA ILE A 25 -10.12 -19.66 -5.13
C ILE A 25 -8.77 -20.36 -5.25
N GLY A 26 -7.86 -20.15 -4.29
CA GLY A 26 -6.52 -20.74 -4.32
C GLY A 26 -6.50 -22.24 -4.05
N SER A 27 -7.57 -22.77 -3.44
CA SER A 27 -7.75 -24.21 -3.21
C SER A 27 -7.95 -25.01 -4.49
N ASP A 28 -8.38 -24.35 -5.58
CA ASP A 28 -8.41 -24.96 -6.91
C ASP A 28 -6.99 -25.00 -7.49
N ALA A 29 -6.48 -26.21 -7.71
CA ALA A 29 -5.12 -26.43 -8.22
C ALA A 29 -4.84 -25.79 -9.59
N ARG A 30 -5.88 -25.44 -10.37
CA ARG A 30 -5.75 -24.73 -11.65
C ARG A 30 -5.42 -23.25 -11.47
N ILE A 31 -5.72 -22.69 -10.29
CA ILE A 31 -5.45 -21.30 -9.91
C ILE A 31 -4.20 -21.26 -9.01
N GLY A 32 -4.20 -22.06 -7.93
CA GLY A 32 -3.12 -22.11 -6.95
C GLY A 32 -3.02 -20.86 -6.05
N TYR A 33 -2.07 -20.87 -5.12
CA TYR A 33 -1.94 -19.84 -4.07
C TYR A 33 -0.96 -18.70 -4.37
N HIS A 34 -0.27 -18.76 -5.50
CA HIS A 34 0.76 -17.78 -5.84
C HIS A 34 0.16 -16.54 -6.53
N PHE A 35 0.69 -15.34 -6.24
CA PHE A 35 0.32 -14.08 -6.91
C PHE A 35 -1.17 -13.65 -6.80
N ILE A 36 -1.88 -14.19 -5.81
CA ILE A 36 -3.27 -13.86 -5.49
C ILE A 36 -3.44 -13.07 -4.18
N TYR A 37 -2.36 -12.48 -3.67
CA TYR A 37 -2.43 -11.57 -2.52
C TYR A 37 -2.83 -10.17 -3.00
N PRO A 38 -3.95 -9.60 -2.52
CA PRO A 38 -4.31 -8.23 -2.81
C PRO A 38 -3.41 -7.26 -2.04
N GLY A 39 -3.33 -6.02 -2.52
CA GLY A 39 -2.57 -4.98 -1.81
C GLY A 39 -2.75 -3.59 -2.41
N ALA A 40 -1.80 -2.70 -2.11
CA ALA A 40 -1.74 -1.32 -2.62
C ALA A 40 -1.35 -1.20 -4.11
N GLY A 41 -1.41 -2.29 -4.87
CA GLY A 41 -0.94 -2.37 -6.25
C GLY A 41 0.45 -3.03 -6.39
N TYR A 42 0.81 -3.35 -7.64
CA TYR A 42 2.14 -3.78 -8.02
C TYR A 42 2.98 -2.59 -8.53
N GLY A 43 4.29 -2.76 -8.44
CA GLY A 43 5.30 -1.85 -8.99
C GLY A 43 6.48 -2.60 -9.58
N GLY A 44 7.66 -1.99 -9.53
CA GLY A 44 8.89 -2.51 -10.09
C GLY A 44 9.04 -2.19 -11.58
N SER A 45 10.19 -2.52 -12.15
CA SER A 45 10.49 -2.21 -13.56
C SER A 45 9.87 -3.16 -14.58
N CYS A 46 9.47 -4.37 -14.17
CA CYS A 46 9.02 -5.41 -15.10
C CYS A 46 7.53 -5.26 -15.43
N PHE A 47 6.62 -5.47 -14.46
CA PHE A 47 5.18 -5.53 -14.76
C PHE A 47 4.63 -4.25 -15.40
N PRO A 48 4.81 -3.04 -14.82
CA PRO A 48 4.27 -1.82 -15.44
C PRO A 48 4.82 -1.59 -16.86
N LYS A 49 6.11 -1.83 -17.08
CA LYS A 49 6.74 -1.68 -18.39
C LYS A 49 6.19 -2.67 -19.40
N ASP A 50 6.16 -3.96 -19.04
CA ASP A 50 5.85 -5.03 -19.97
C ASP A 50 4.36 -5.06 -20.32
N VAL A 51 3.47 -4.76 -19.35
CA VAL A 51 2.03 -4.61 -19.60
C VAL A 51 1.75 -3.43 -20.54
N LYS A 52 2.33 -2.25 -20.27
CA LYS A 52 2.21 -1.07 -21.15
C LYS A 52 2.77 -1.34 -22.55
N ALA A 53 3.92 -2.00 -22.64
CA ALA A 53 4.55 -2.35 -23.91
C ALA A 53 3.68 -3.32 -24.72
N LEU A 54 3.15 -4.37 -24.08
CA LEU A 54 2.27 -5.34 -24.75
C LEU A 54 0.99 -4.68 -25.28
N ALA A 55 0.34 -3.82 -24.48
CA ALA A 55 -0.82 -3.07 -24.93
C ALA A 55 -0.49 -2.16 -26.12
N ALA A 56 0.66 -1.47 -26.09
CA ALA A 56 1.10 -0.63 -27.20
C ALA A 56 1.40 -1.43 -28.48
N ILE A 57 2.02 -2.61 -28.37
CA ILE A 57 2.26 -3.52 -29.49
C ILE A 57 0.94 -3.97 -30.12
N ALA A 58 -0.02 -4.38 -29.29
CA ALA A 58 -1.34 -4.82 -29.75
C ALA A 58 -2.09 -3.69 -30.49
N ARG A 59 -2.11 -2.47 -29.93
CA ARG A 59 -2.70 -1.30 -30.60
C ARG A 59 -2.06 -1.02 -31.96
N ARG A 60 -0.73 -1.09 -32.06
CA ARG A 60 -0.02 -0.91 -33.34
C ARG A 60 -0.35 -1.99 -34.37
N ALA A 61 -0.65 -3.21 -33.91
CA ALA A 61 -1.09 -4.32 -34.75
C ALA A 61 -2.60 -4.29 -35.08
N GLY A 62 -3.36 -3.30 -34.58
CA GLY A 62 -4.82 -3.24 -34.76
C GLY A 62 -5.59 -4.28 -33.95
N VAL A 63 -4.97 -4.85 -32.90
CA VAL A 63 -5.58 -5.85 -32.02
C VAL A 63 -5.96 -5.20 -30.68
N PRO A 64 -7.24 -5.17 -30.29
CA PRO A 64 -7.65 -4.65 -28.99
C PRO A 64 -7.13 -5.53 -27.84
N ALA A 65 -6.30 -4.97 -26.95
CA ALA A 65 -5.74 -5.66 -25.79
C ALA A 65 -6.54 -5.40 -24.50
N VAL A 66 -7.86 -5.63 -24.56
CA VAL A 66 -8.83 -5.24 -23.51
C VAL A 66 -8.39 -5.70 -22.11
N LEU A 67 -7.97 -6.96 -21.97
CA LEU A 67 -7.55 -7.49 -20.67
C LEU A 67 -6.25 -6.84 -20.16
N THR A 68 -5.27 -6.65 -21.04
CA THR A 68 -3.98 -6.04 -20.69
C THR A 68 -4.16 -4.59 -20.25
N GLU A 69 -5.02 -3.84 -20.95
CA GLU A 69 -5.36 -2.46 -20.62
C GLU A 69 -6.11 -2.39 -19.28
N ALA A 70 -7.09 -3.28 -19.07
CA ALA A 70 -7.81 -3.37 -17.80
C ALA A 70 -6.89 -3.71 -16.61
N VAL A 71 -5.90 -4.59 -16.79
CA VAL A 71 -4.92 -4.94 -15.74
C VAL A 71 -4.15 -3.71 -15.26
N GLU A 72 -3.73 -2.85 -16.18
CA GLU A 72 -3.01 -1.62 -15.86
C GLU A 72 -3.92 -0.59 -15.21
N ASP A 73 -5.10 -0.36 -15.77
CA ASP A 73 -6.10 0.56 -15.25
C ASP A 73 -6.52 0.24 -13.81
N VAL A 74 -6.71 -1.05 -13.51
CA VAL A 74 -7.00 -1.52 -12.15
C VAL A 74 -5.82 -1.24 -11.22
N ASN A 75 -4.58 -1.46 -11.67
CA ASN A 75 -3.41 -1.23 -10.84
C ASN A 75 -3.20 0.25 -10.52
N GLU A 76 -3.36 1.13 -11.51
CA GLU A 76 -3.23 2.58 -11.31
C GLU A 76 -4.27 3.11 -10.32
N ARG A 77 -5.53 2.65 -10.43
CA ARG A 77 -6.56 2.96 -9.41
C ARG A 77 -6.22 2.38 -8.05
N GLN A 78 -5.69 1.15 -7.99
CA GLN A 78 -5.38 0.47 -6.73
C GLN A 78 -4.35 1.23 -5.89
N LYS A 79 -3.37 1.87 -6.53
CA LYS A 79 -2.33 2.67 -5.84
C LYS A 79 -2.91 3.83 -5.01
N HIS A 80 -4.15 4.25 -5.28
CA HIS A 80 -4.84 5.31 -4.54
C HIS A 80 -5.77 4.79 -3.42
N VAL A 81 -6.05 3.49 -3.33
CA VAL A 81 -7.01 2.94 -2.36
C VAL A 81 -6.64 3.23 -0.91
N LEU A 82 -5.35 3.19 -0.56
CA LEU A 82 -4.90 3.58 0.79
C LEU A 82 -5.10 5.06 1.06
N VAL A 83 -4.83 5.92 0.09
CA VAL A 83 -5.08 7.37 0.19
C VAL A 83 -6.56 7.61 0.45
N ASP A 84 -7.45 6.94 -0.28
CA ASP A 84 -8.89 7.08 -0.09
C ASP A 84 -9.37 6.58 1.28
N LYS A 85 -8.73 5.53 1.83
CA LYS A 85 -9.00 5.07 3.20
C LYS A 85 -8.56 6.11 4.24
N ILE A 86 -7.39 6.72 4.05
CA ILE A 86 -6.87 7.79 4.91
C ILE A 86 -7.85 8.98 4.90
N LEU A 87 -8.23 9.48 3.72
CA LEU A 87 -9.14 10.63 3.61
C LEU A 87 -10.49 10.37 4.25
N ARG A 88 -11.02 9.14 4.12
CA ARG A 88 -12.26 8.75 4.79
C ARG A 88 -12.13 8.74 6.30
N HIS A 89 -11.03 8.21 6.84
CA HIS A 89 -10.78 8.19 8.28
C HIS A 89 -10.70 9.61 8.86
N PHE A 90 -9.91 10.49 8.25
CA PHE A 90 -9.73 11.88 8.68
C PHE A 90 -10.85 12.83 8.22
N LYS A 91 -11.91 12.30 7.58
CA LYS A 91 -13.12 13.03 7.15
C LYS A 91 -12.83 14.32 6.35
N GLY A 92 -11.74 14.34 5.59
CA GLY A 92 -11.23 15.57 4.99
C GLY A 92 -10.52 15.33 3.66
N ARG A 93 -10.59 16.33 2.77
CA ARG A 93 -9.77 16.34 1.53
C ARG A 93 -8.41 16.99 1.73
N ASP A 94 -8.23 17.66 2.87
CA ASP A 94 -7.03 18.35 3.31
C ASP A 94 -6.47 17.63 4.55
N LEU A 95 -5.18 17.33 4.51
CA LEU A 95 -4.40 16.68 5.55
C LEU A 95 -3.32 17.62 6.08
N ALA A 96 -3.46 18.94 5.88
CA ALA A 96 -2.56 19.96 6.38
C ALA A 96 -2.20 19.75 7.85
N GLY A 97 -0.90 19.69 8.13
CA GLY A 97 -0.36 19.52 9.48
C GLY A 97 -0.44 18.09 10.05
N LYS A 98 -1.06 17.14 9.34
CA LYS A 98 -1.01 15.72 9.70
C LYS A 98 0.33 15.13 9.32
N THR A 99 0.79 14.17 10.11
CA THR A 99 2.02 13.42 9.89
C THR A 99 1.70 11.94 9.79
N PHE A 100 2.12 11.27 8.72
CA PHE A 100 1.96 9.83 8.58
C PHE A 100 3.31 9.12 8.68
N ALA A 101 3.34 8.06 9.48
CA ALA A 101 4.42 7.08 9.42
C ALA A 101 4.20 6.21 8.19
N LEU A 102 5.23 5.97 7.38
CA LEU A 102 5.18 5.11 6.21
C LEU A 102 6.25 4.04 6.31
N TRP A 103 5.82 2.78 6.43
CA TRP A 103 6.67 1.60 6.47
C TRP A 103 6.67 0.92 5.11
N GLY A 104 7.85 0.89 4.49
CA GLY A 104 8.06 0.29 3.17
C GLY A 104 8.06 1.31 2.05
N LEU A 105 9.22 1.51 1.44
CA LEU A 105 9.46 2.40 0.30
C LEU A 105 9.70 1.60 -0.99
N ALA A 106 10.38 0.46 -0.92
CA ALA A 106 10.61 -0.40 -2.07
C ALA A 106 9.31 -1.00 -2.63
N PHE A 107 9.27 -1.35 -3.91
CA PHE A 107 8.04 -1.91 -4.51
C PHE A 107 7.65 -3.31 -3.96
N LYS A 108 8.63 -4.03 -3.41
CA LYS A 108 8.50 -5.33 -2.75
C LYS A 108 9.66 -5.54 -1.76
N PRO A 109 9.60 -6.54 -0.87
CA PRO A 109 10.71 -6.86 0.03
C PRO A 109 11.99 -7.28 -0.69
N ALA A 110 13.09 -7.22 0.07
CA ALA A 110 14.44 -7.64 -0.29
C ALA A 110 15.17 -6.82 -1.38
N THR A 111 14.60 -5.70 -1.83
CA THR A 111 15.20 -4.79 -2.82
C THR A 111 15.10 -3.34 -2.35
N ASP A 112 15.95 -2.49 -2.91
CA ASP A 112 15.94 -1.03 -2.83
C ASP A 112 15.13 -0.36 -3.97
N ASP A 113 14.67 -1.14 -4.96
CA ASP A 113 14.04 -0.60 -6.17
C ASP A 113 12.70 0.09 -5.85
N MET A 114 12.65 1.38 -6.14
CA MET A 114 11.45 2.22 -5.98
C MET A 114 10.77 2.57 -7.31
N ARG A 115 11.18 1.98 -8.45
CA ARG A 115 10.50 2.22 -9.73
C ARG A 115 9.06 1.73 -9.64
N GLU A 116 8.12 2.61 -9.99
CA GLU A 116 6.69 2.33 -9.99
C GLU A 116 6.15 1.82 -8.63
N ALA A 117 6.89 2.03 -7.54
CA ALA A 117 6.49 1.56 -6.22
C ALA A 117 5.21 2.27 -5.74
N PRO A 118 4.22 1.56 -5.20
CA PRO A 118 2.99 2.17 -4.67
C PRO A 118 3.25 3.25 -3.59
N SER A 119 4.33 3.10 -2.83
CA SER A 119 4.79 4.07 -1.83
C SER A 119 4.95 5.47 -2.40
N ARG A 120 5.44 5.59 -3.64
CA ARG A 120 5.63 6.86 -4.33
C ARG A 120 4.32 7.56 -4.60
N THR A 121 3.36 6.84 -5.20
CA THR A 121 2.01 7.37 -5.48
C THR A 121 1.32 7.80 -4.19
N ILE A 122 1.45 7.02 -3.11
CA ILE A 122 0.87 7.35 -1.80
C ILE A 122 1.52 8.60 -1.23
N MET A 123 2.85 8.68 -1.13
CA MET A 123 3.56 9.85 -0.60
C MET A 123 3.22 11.11 -1.40
N GLU A 124 3.30 11.05 -2.72
CA GLU A 124 3.01 12.18 -3.61
C GLU A 124 1.55 12.65 -3.48
N SER A 125 0.60 11.72 -3.34
CA SER A 125 -0.81 12.05 -3.12
C SER A 125 -1.08 12.68 -1.76
N LEU A 126 -0.34 12.28 -0.71
CA LEU A 126 -0.48 12.81 0.64
C LEU A 126 0.16 14.20 0.76
N TRP A 127 1.34 14.40 0.17
CA TRP A 127 1.97 15.72 0.08
C TRP A 127 1.11 16.72 -0.69
N ALA A 128 0.47 16.30 -1.79
CA ALA A 128 -0.47 17.13 -2.54
C ALA A 128 -1.69 17.58 -1.70
N LYS A 129 -1.89 16.98 -0.52
CA LYS A 129 -2.95 17.30 0.45
C LYS A 129 -2.40 17.92 1.74
N GLY A 130 -1.15 18.38 1.76
CA GLY A 130 -0.54 19.08 2.89
C GLY A 130 -0.06 18.20 4.04
N ALA A 131 -0.04 16.87 3.87
CA ALA A 131 0.48 15.97 4.89
C ALA A 131 2.01 15.96 4.91
N ASN A 132 2.58 15.62 6.07
CA ASN A 132 3.98 15.29 6.25
C ASN A 132 4.14 13.77 6.30
N ILE A 133 5.27 13.25 5.82
CA ILE A 133 5.60 11.83 5.84
C ILE A 133 6.87 11.62 6.66
N ARG A 134 6.83 10.68 7.59
CA ARG A 134 8.01 10.07 8.22
C ARG A 134 8.13 8.65 7.68
N ALA A 135 9.12 8.37 6.85
CA ALA A 135 9.23 7.10 6.16
C ALA A 135 10.42 6.27 6.62
N TYR A 136 10.25 4.95 6.57
CA TYR A 136 11.30 3.98 6.81
C TYR A 136 11.18 2.78 5.86
N ASP A 137 12.32 2.30 5.38
CA ASP A 137 12.49 1.05 4.64
C ASP A 137 13.89 0.47 4.91
N PRO A 138 14.04 -0.85 5.11
CA PRO A 138 15.34 -1.48 5.36
C PRO A 138 16.40 -1.29 4.28
N LYS A 139 16.01 -1.01 3.02
CA LYS A 139 16.94 -0.99 1.89
C LYS A 139 16.80 0.23 0.98
N ALA A 140 15.62 0.82 0.90
CA ALA A 140 15.33 1.87 -0.07
C ALA A 140 15.50 3.31 0.45
N MET A 141 16.14 3.52 1.61
CA MET A 141 16.34 4.87 2.17
C MET A 141 17.20 5.76 1.27
N GLU A 142 18.33 5.22 0.77
CA GLU A 142 19.22 5.96 -0.13
C GLU A 142 18.54 6.27 -1.47
N GLU A 143 17.80 5.31 -2.01
CA GLU A 143 17.06 5.50 -3.26
C GLU A 143 15.93 6.53 -3.10
N ALA A 144 15.23 6.52 -1.97
CA ALA A 144 14.23 7.54 -1.65
C ALA A 144 14.85 8.93 -1.53
N ALA A 145 16.00 9.04 -0.86
CA ALA A 145 16.75 10.30 -0.77
C ALA A 145 17.22 10.77 -2.16
N ARG A 146 17.64 9.85 -3.04
CA ARG A 146 18.04 10.17 -4.42
C ARG A 146 16.87 10.66 -5.27
N ILE A 147 15.70 10.05 -5.14
CA ILE A 147 14.49 10.39 -5.91
C ILE A 147 13.91 11.74 -5.45
N TYR A 148 13.79 11.95 -4.14
CA TYR A 148 13.04 13.08 -3.59
C TYR A 148 13.91 14.23 -3.07
N GLY A 149 15.21 14.00 -2.89
CA GLY A 149 16.13 14.99 -2.34
C GLY A 149 15.74 15.43 -0.92
N SER A 150 16.15 16.63 -0.55
CA SER A 150 15.68 17.27 0.68
C SER A 150 14.31 17.89 0.47
N ARG A 151 13.35 17.53 1.31
CA ARG A 151 12.00 18.09 1.33
C ARG A 151 11.57 18.37 2.76
N PRO A 152 10.91 19.51 3.04
CA PRO A 152 10.44 19.80 4.39
C PRO A 152 9.33 18.84 4.85
N GLU A 153 8.53 18.31 3.93
CA GLU A 153 7.42 17.40 4.25
C GLU A 153 7.81 15.91 4.28
N LEU A 154 9.10 15.58 4.15
CA LEU A 154 9.62 14.21 4.19
C LEU A 154 10.74 14.09 5.23
N THR A 155 10.55 13.24 6.23
CA THR A 155 11.60 12.77 7.12
C THR A 155 11.89 11.31 6.79
N LEU A 156 13.15 11.02 6.47
CA LEU A 156 13.66 9.65 6.34
C LEU A 156 14.24 9.22 7.69
N CYS A 157 13.68 8.19 8.29
CA CYS A 157 14.03 7.72 9.62
C CYS A 157 15.04 6.56 9.58
N ASP A 158 15.82 6.36 10.64
CA ASP A 158 16.81 5.28 10.71
C ASP A 158 16.20 3.93 11.11
N ARG A 159 15.04 3.95 11.78
CA ARG A 159 14.32 2.75 12.22
C ARG A 159 12.81 2.90 12.02
N ALA A 160 12.13 1.77 11.90
CA ALA A 160 10.67 1.71 11.76
C ALA A 160 9.95 2.47 12.89
N LEU A 161 10.39 2.28 14.14
CA LEU A 161 9.75 2.91 15.30
C LEU A 161 9.92 4.43 15.31
N ASP A 162 11.04 4.96 14.79
CA ASP A 162 11.28 6.42 14.77
C ASP A 162 10.31 7.13 13.80
N ALA A 163 9.80 6.41 12.80
CA ALA A 163 8.77 6.93 11.90
C ALA A 163 7.42 7.15 12.62
N LEU A 164 7.15 6.42 13.71
CA LEU A 164 5.89 6.50 14.46
C LEU A 164 5.79 7.75 15.34
N ASP A 165 6.92 8.37 15.68
CA ASP A 165 6.96 9.48 16.65
C ASP A 165 6.10 10.66 16.21
N GLY A 166 5.01 10.87 16.94
CA GLY A 166 4.01 11.90 16.66
C GLY A 166 3.24 11.66 15.37
N ALA A 167 3.17 10.44 14.82
CA ALA A 167 2.36 10.18 13.64
C ALA A 167 0.86 10.16 13.98
N ASP A 168 0.03 10.72 13.10
CA ASP A 168 -1.44 10.62 13.14
C ASP A 168 -1.95 9.30 12.53
N GLY A 169 -1.11 8.58 11.78
CA GLY A 169 -1.45 7.26 11.25
C GLY A 169 -0.23 6.53 10.72
N LEU A 170 -0.26 5.20 10.76
CA LEU A 170 0.76 4.33 10.19
C LEU A 170 0.23 3.76 8.87
N ILE A 171 1.05 3.84 7.82
CA ILE A 171 0.80 3.29 6.51
C ILE A 171 1.82 2.20 6.25
N VAL A 172 1.37 0.98 5.98
CA VAL A 172 2.25 -0.14 5.59
C VAL A 172 2.09 -0.39 4.10
N VAL A 173 3.17 -0.25 3.34
CA VAL A 173 3.14 -0.34 1.87
C VAL A 173 4.01 -1.47 1.33
N THR A 174 4.95 -1.99 2.12
CA THR A 174 5.82 -3.10 1.71
C THR A 174 5.93 -4.11 2.83
N GLU A 175 5.69 -5.39 2.54
CA GLU A 175 5.56 -6.49 3.50
C GLU A 175 6.91 -7.03 3.99
N TRP A 176 7.79 -6.13 4.45
CA TRP A 176 9.04 -6.53 5.09
C TRP A 176 8.77 -7.37 6.33
N LYS A 177 9.59 -8.40 6.56
CA LYS A 177 9.42 -9.33 7.69
C LYS A 177 9.44 -8.61 9.04
N GLU A 178 10.22 -7.54 9.18
CA GLU A 178 10.30 -6.81 10.44
C GLU A 178 8.98 -6.12 10.81
N PHE A 179 8.15 -5.76 9.82
CA PHE A 179 6.87 -5.11 10.08
C PHE A 179 5.82 -6.11 10.55
N MET A 180 5.98 -7.41 10.28
CA MET A 180 4.97 -8.43 10.61
C MET A 180 4.77 -8.59 12.13
N ALA A 181 5.79 -8.27 12.93
CA ALA A 181 5.74 -8.36 14.39
C ALA A 181 5.69 -6.95 15.01
N ILE A 182 4.52 -6.31 14.92
CA ILE A 182 4.32 -4.99 15.50
C ILE A 182 4.00 -5.07 17.00
N ASP A 183 4.73 -4.29 17.80
CA ASP A 183 4.38 -4.06 19.19
C ASP A 183 3.30 -2.96 19.26
N THR A 184 2.09 -3.34 19.65
CA THR A 184 0.98 -2.40 19.74
C THR A 184 1.13 -1.38 20.87
N ASP A 185 1.96 -1.67 21.88
CA ASP A 185 2.23 -0.72 22.96
C ASP A 185 3.21 0.36 22.50
N GLU A 186 4.16 0.04 21.61
CA GLU A 186 4.99 1.03 20.91
C GLU A 186 4.15 1.94 19.99
N LEU A 187 3.12 1.40 19.31
CA LEU A 187 2.20 2.25 18.54
C LEU A 187 1.48 3.24 19.45
N LYS A 188 0.92 2.76 20.57
CA LYS A 188 0.17 3.56 21.54
C LYS A 188 1.01 4.65 22.18
N SER A 189 2.30 4.39 22.43
CA SER A 189 3.18 5.35 23.09
C SER A 189 3.72 6.43 22.15
N ARG A 190 3.85 6.15 20.84
CA ARG A 190 4.49 7.06 19.88
C ARG A 190 3.51 7.86 19.02
N MET A 191 2.37 7.26 18.65
CA MET A 191 1.43 7.86 17.71
C MET A 191 0.43 8.80 18.42
N ARG A 192 0.00 9.86 17.74
CA ARG A 192 -1.07 10.75 18.20
C ARG A 192 -2.46 10.13 18.06
N GLU A 193 -2.66 9.37 16.98
CA GLU A 193 -3.92 8.71 16.67
C GLU A 193 -3.64 7.27 16.22
N LEU A 194 -4.41 6.32 16.76
CA LEU A 194 -4.16 4.89 16.55
C LEU A 194 -4.89 4.39 15.30
N ALA A 195 -4.44 4.86 14.14
CA ALA A 195 -4.93 4.44 12.84
C ALA A 195 -3.84 3.73 12.03
N VAL A 196 -4.12 2.52 11.55
CA VAL A 196 -3.22 1.71 10.72
C VAL A 196 -3.87 1.41 9.38
N PHE A 197 -3.22 1.83 8.30
CA PHE A 197 -3.60 1.63 6.92
C PHE A 197 -2.65 0.60 6.29
N ASP A 198 -3.10 -0.65 6.22
CA ASP A 198 -2.27 -1.78 5.81
C ASP A 198 -2.55 -2.14 4.34
N GLY A 199 -1.63 -1.75 3.47
CA GLY A 199 -1.66 -2.04 2.04
C GLY A 199 -1.27 -3.46 1.67
N ARG A 200 -0.94 -4.32 2.65
CA ARG A 200 -0.41 -5.68 2.44
C ARG A 200 -1.12 -6.75 3.27
N ASN A 201 -2.12 -6.38 4.07
CA ASN A 201 -2.88 -7.29 4.92
C ASN A 201 -2.00 -8.16 5.84
N ILE A 202 -0.89 -7.60 6.34
CA ILE A 202 0.05 -8.32 7.21
C ILE A 202 -0.47 -8.45 8.65
N TYR A 203 -1.45 -7.65 9.05
CA TYR A 203 -2.07 -7.73 10.38
C TYR A 203 -3.46 -8.36 10.38
N ASP A 204 -3.84 -8.93 11.52
CA ASP A 204 -5.19 -9.45 11.75
C ASP A 204 -6.13 -8.32 12.21
N PRO A 205 -7.22 -8.02 11.47
CA PRO A 205 -8.14 -6.94 11.80
C PRO A 205 -8.78 -7.07 13.18
N ARG A 206 -9.09 -8.30 13.63
CA ARG A 206 -9.74 -8.55 14.92
C ARG A 206 -8.77 -8.26 16.06
N ARG A 207 -7.51 -8.67 15.93
CA ARG A 207 -6.46 -8.39 16.92
C ARG A 207 -6.19 -6.89 17.03
N MET A 208 -6.09 -6.18 15.90
CA MET A 208 -5.89 -4.73 15.90
C MET A 208 -7.06 -4.00 16.55
N LYS A 209 -8.30 -4.35 16.19
CA LYS A 209 -9.52 -3.79 16.79
C LYS A 209 -9.61 -4.07 18.30
N ALA A 210 -9.26 -5.28 18.74
CA ALA A 210 -9.24 -5.65 20.16
C ALA A 210 -8.21 -4.82 20.97
N GLN A 211 -7.17 -4.31 20.32
CA GLN A 211 -6.17 -3.42 20.91
C GLN A 211 -6.55 -1.93 20.83
N GLY A 212 -7.76 -1.61 20.35
CA GLY A 212 -8.24 -0.23 20.20
C GLY A 212 -7.66 0.51 19.00
N ILE A 213 -7.07 -0.21 18.03
CA ILE A 213 -6.46 0.38 16.84
C ILE A 213 -7.49 0.37 15.70
N ALA A 214 -7.74 1.54 15.11
CA ALA A 214 -8.51 1.67 13.88
C ALA A 214 -7.70 1.07 12.73
N TYR A 215 -8.13 -0.09 12.23
CA TYR A 215 -7.39 -0.84 11.23
C TYR A 215 -8.11 -0.85 9.88
N TYR A 216 -7.36 -0.56 8.82
CA TYR A 216 -7.84 -0.49 7.46
C TYR A 216 -6.94 -1.34 6.54
N GLY A 217 -7.34 -2.60 6.32
CA GLY A 217 -6.73 -3.48 5.32
C GLY A 217 -7.30 -3.26 3.92
N ILE A 218 -6.75 -3.97 2.93
CA ILE A 218 -7.24 -4.05 1.55
C ILE A 218 -8.27 -5.19 1.45
N GLY A 219 -9.54 -4.87 1.22
CA GLY A 219 -10.61 -5.87 1.07
C GLY A 219 -10.98 -6.61 2.34
N ARG A 220 -10.78 -5.98 3.51
CA ARG A 220 -10.99 -6.59 4.83
C ARG A 220 -11.79 -5.64 5.72
N ALA A 221 -13.04 -5.40 5.34
CA ALA A 221 -13.95 -4.52 6.10
C ALA A 221 -14.02 -4.97 7.58
N ALA A 222 -13.83 -4.03 8.50
CA ALA A 222 -13.85 -4.22 9.95
C ALA A 222 -14.64 -3.12 10.66
#